data_AF-A0A8H7R6R6-F1
#
_entry.id   AF-A0A8H7R6R6-F1
#
_cell.length_a   1.000
_cell.length_b   1.000
_cell.length_c   1.000
_cell.angle_alpha   90.00
_cell.angle_beta   90.00
_cell.angle_gamma   90.00
#
_symmetry.space_group_name_H-M   'P 1'
#
loop_
_entity.id
_entity.type
_entity.pdbx_description
1 polymer ?
#
loop_
_entity_poly.entity_id
_entity_poly.type
_entity_poly.pdbx_seq_one_letter_code
_entity_poly.pdbx_strand_id
1 'polypeptide(L)'
;MSDFGDFNSDPTADFFARERAVLGQDADFFSSNFETVASPPPSFESNFPKAEHLESSQAFHKAMLPDAEPDVVRQWREKQAEVIAQRDRQEAERKAEVINRAREDIDKFYEEYNDRKQRAIEENRDREDKHVLKRQETPSNIWSSVVSEINITNSKAAFPTRDVSRMKSLLMDLRKDKNAPGTIIISGQ
;
A
#
# COMPACT_ATOMS: atom_id res chain seq x y z
N MET A 1 -18.68 -3.01 5.75
CA MET A 1 -17.40 -2.31 5.48
C MET A 1 -16.80 -1.92 6.81
N SER A 2 -16.06 -2.84 7.44
CA SER A 2 -15.14 -2.62 8.57
C SER A 2 -14.36 -3.91 8.78
N ASP A 3 -13.43 -4.20 7.87
CA ASP A 3 -12.40 -5.21 8.08
C ASP A 3 -11.12 -4.72 7.39
N PHE A 4 -10.68 -3.54 7.82
CA PHE A 4 -9.34 -3.07 7.55
C PHE A 4 -8.53 -3.54 8.75
N GLY A 5 -7.75 -4.61 8.54
CA GLY A 5 -7.03 -5.31 9.58
C GLY A 5 -6.31 -4.36 10.53
N ASP A 6 -6.47 -4.67 11.82
CA ASP A 6 -5.71 -4.07 12.90
C ASP A 6 -4.22 -4.38 12.68
N PHE A 7 -3.48 -3.45 12.06
CA PHE A 7 -2.02 -3.54 11.83
C PHE A 7 -1.21 -3.58 13.15
N ASN A 8 -1.88 -3.61 14.29
CA ASN A 8 -1.28 -3.80 15.60
C ASN A 8 -1.16 -5.28 16.00
N SER A 9 -1.65 -6.22 15.18
CA SER A 9 -1.30 -7.63 15.32
C SER A 9 0.15 -7.82 14.85
N ASP A 10 1.06 -7.92 15.81
CA ASP A 10 2.43 -8.33 15.55
C ASP A 10 2.39 -9.64 14.72
N PRO A 11 2.91 -9.66 13.47
CA PRO A 11 2.88 -10.85 12.63
C PRO A 11 3.59 -12.04 13.28
N THR A 12 4.49 -11.75 14.23
CA THR A 12 5.16 -12.76 15.05
C THR A 12 4.17 -13.45 16.00
N ALA A 13 3.21 -12.71 16.56
CA ALA A 13 2.20 -13.27 17.47
C ALA A 13 1.25 -14.24 16.77
N ASP A 14 0.90 -13.97 15.51
CA ASP A 14 0.05 -14.86 14.70
C ASP A 14 0.79 -16.17 14.34
N PHE A 15 2.09 -16.08 14.03
CA PHE A 15 2.94 -17.25 13.84
C PHE A 15 2.98 -18.15 15.09
N PHE A 16 3.21 -17.56 16.27
CA PHE A 16 3.21 -18.33 17.53
C PHE A 16 1.84 -18.94 17.86
N ALA A 17 0.75 -18.21 17.62
CA ALA A 17 -0.60 -18.73 17.86
C ALA A 17 -0.90 -19.95 16.95
N ARG A 18 -0.48 -19.87 15.68
CA ARG A 18 -0.62 -20.97 14.72
C ARG A 18 0.24 -22.17 15.09
N GLU A 19 1.51 -21.97 15.44
CA GLU A 19 2.40 -23.04 15.89
C GLU A 19 1.89 -23.70 17.17
N ARG A 20 1.36 -22.91 18.12
CA ARG A 20 0.77 -23.42 19.36
C ARG A 20 -0.48 -24.26 19.12
N ALA A 21 -1.31 -23.89 18.16
CA ALA A 21 -2.49 -24.66 17.78
C ALA A 21 -2.14 -26.00 17.11
N VAL A 22 -1.03 -26.04 16.35
CA VAL A 22 -0.58 -27.26 15.66
C VAL A 22 0.12 -28.23 16.61
N LEU A 23 0.94 -27.72 17.54
CA LEU A 23 1.76 -28.52 18.46
C LEU A 23 1.07 -28.85 19.80
N GLY A 24 -0.01 -28.15 20.15
CA GLY A 24 -0.77 -28.42 21.37
C GLY A 24 0.06 -28.22 22.65
N GLN A 25 0.10 -29.22 23.54
CA GLN A 25 0.87 -29.17 24.80
C GLN A 25 2.39 -29.10 24.56
N ASP A 26 2.88 -29.56 23.41
CA ASP A 26 4.32 -29.57 23.10
C ASP A 26 4.84 -28.17 22.72
N ALA A 27 3.94 -27.21 22.45
CA ALA A 27 4.30 -25.82 22.14
C ALA A 27 4.95 -25.09 23.33
N ASP A 28 4.67 -25.51 24.57
CA ASP A 28 5.27 -24.92 25.77
C ASP A 28 6.79 -25.21 25.85
N PHE A 29 7.30 -26.20 25.10
CA PHE A 29 8.73 -26.52 25.00
C PHE A 29 9.54 -25.46 24.22
N PHE A 30 8.89 -24.69 23.34
CA PHE A 30 9.51 -23.57 22.61
C PHE A 30 9.40 -22.24 23.37
N SER A 31 8.45 -22.13 24.29
CA SER A 31 8.23 -20.93 25.12
C SER A 31 9.03 -20.96 26.41
N SER A 32 9.52 -22.13 26.84
CA SER A 32 10.50 -22.21 27.91
C SER A 32 11.75 -21.47 27.45
N ASN A 33 11.98 -20.32 28.09
CA ASN A 33 13.20 -19.53 28.09
C ASN A 33 14.37 -20.34 27.52
N PHE A 34 14.86 -19.95 26.33
CA PHE A 34 16.14 -20.42 25.82
C PHE A 34 17.17 -19.91 26.82
N GLU A 35 17.33 -20.62 27.95
CA GLU A 35 18.63 -20.74 28.57
C GLU A 35 19.52 -21.07 27.39
N THR A 36 20.33 -20.09 27.01
CA THR A 36 21.54 -20.32 26.26
C THR A 36 22.04 -21.66 26.74
N VAL A 37 22.00 -22.66 25.86
CA VAL A 37 22.81 -23.86 25.98
C VAL A 37 24.25 -23.37 25.89
N ALA A 38 24.70 -22.70 26.95
CA ALA A 38 26.07 -22.74 27.38
C ALA A 38 26.36 -24.23 27.47
N SER A 39 27.33 -24.64 26.65
CA SER A 39 27.79 -26.00 26.46
C SER A 39 27.40 -26.92 27.62
N PRO A 40 26.66 -28.03 27.38
CA PRO A 40 26.32 -28.94 28.46
C PRO A 40 27.59 -29.27 29.25
N PRO A 41 27.54 -29.39 30.59
CA PRO A 41 28.71 -29.74 31.38
C PRO A 41 29.39 -30.98 30.78
N PRO A 42 30.72 -31.12 30.91
CA PRO A 42 31.55 -32.10 30.16
C PRO A 42 31.15 -33.57 30.34
N SER A 43 30.15 -33.85 31.17
CA SER A 43 29.48 -35.12 31.40
C SER A 43 28.96 -35.81 30.13
N PHE A 44 28.47 -35.06 29.13
CA PHE A 44 28.05 -35.65 27.85
C PHE A 44 29.26 -36.12 27.03
N GLU A 45 30.30 -35.29 27.00
CA GLU A 45 31.49 -35.49 26.18
C GLU A 45 32.42 -36.58 26.72
N SER A 46 32.40 -36.82 28.03
CA SER A 46 33.11 -37.92 28.68
C SER A 46 32.58 -39.33 28.35
N ASN A 47 31.36 -39.43 27.80
CA ASN A 47 30.75 -40.70 27.39
C ASN A 47 31.03 -41.04 25.92
N PHE A 48 31.61 -40.13 25.14
CA PHE A 48 31.98 -40.41 23.75
C PHE A 48 33.49 -40.68 23.64
N PRO A 49 33.88 -41.67 22.82
CA PRO A 49 35.29 -41.86 22.52
C PRO A 49 35.86 -40.61 21.84
N LYS A 50 37.05 -40.17 22.28
CA LYS A 50 37.76 -39.02 21.69
C LYS A 50 37.97 -39.24 20.19
N ALA A 51 37.85 -38.19 19.39
CA ALA A 51 37.94 -38.23 17.92
C ALA A 51 39.19 -38.96 17.39
N GLU A 52 40.34 -38.78 18.05
CA GLU A 52 41.61 -39.45 17.73
C GLU A 52 41.52 -40.99 17.81
N HIS A 53 40.63 -41.54 18.63
CA HIS A 53 40.43 -42.98 18.79
C HIS A 53 39.42 -43.56 17.78
N LEU A 54 38.61 -42.71 17.12
CA LEU A 54 37.68 -43.15 16.07
C LEU A 54 38.39 -43.34 14.72
N GLU A 55 39.38 -42.51 14.39
CA GLU A 55 40.09 -42.57 13.09
C GLU A 55 40.76 -43.93 12.84
N SER A 56 41.20 -44.62 13.90
CA SER A 56 41.81 -45.94 13.83
C SER A 56 40.80 -47.10 13.96
N SER A 57 39.51 -46.79 14.14
CA SER A 57 38.48 -47.82 14.32
C SER A 57 38.06 -48.45 12.99
N GLN A 58 37.82 -49.77 12.98
CA GLN A 58 37.27 -50.47 11.81
C GLN A 58 35.93 -49.89 11.35
N ALA A 59 35.14 -49.29 12.25
CA ALA A 59 33.88 -48.66 11.93
C ALA A 59 34.08 -47.38 11.08
N PHE A 60 35.10 -46.59 11.40
CA PHE A 60 35.47 -45.41 10.62
C PHE A 60 36.03 -45.77 9.24
N HIS A 61 36.91 -46.77 9.18
CA HIS A 61 37.42 -47.29 7.90
C HIS A 61 36.32 -47.90 7.02
N LYS A 62 35.33 -48.58 7.62
CA LYS A 62 34.17 -49.13 6.90
C LYS A 62 33.22 -48.02 6.40
N ALA A 63 33.08 -46.93 7.14
CA ALA A 63 32.31 -45.76 6.71
C ALA A 63 33.02 -44.93 5.62
N MET A 64 34.35 -44.98 5.55
CA MET A 64 35.14 -44.39 4.46
C MET A 64 35.19 -45.25 3.19
N LEU A 65 34.82 -46.54 3.28
CA LEU A 65 34.63 -47.36 2.09
C LEU A 65 33.36 -46.88 1.38
N PRO A 66 33.39 -46.64 0.06
CA PRO A 66 32.20 -46.30 -0.70
C PRO A 66 31.28 -47.53 -0.72
N ASP A 67 30.40 -47.61 0.28
CA ASP A 67 29.35 -48.63 0.33
C ASP A 67 28.38 -48.31 -0.81
N ALA A 68 28.20 -49.23 -1.75
CA ALA A 68 27.24 -49.07 -2.83
C ALA A 68 25.86 -48.94 -2.16
N GLU A 69 25.28 -47.73 -2.20
CA GLU A 69 24.01 -47.49 -1.52
C GLU A 69 22.99 -48.56 -1.94
N PRO A 70 22.29 -49.20 -0.99
CA PRO A 70 21.32 -50.23 -1.31
C PRO A 70 20.27 -49.65 -2.27
N ASP A 71 19.90 -50.43 -3.29
CA ASP A 71 19.05 -49.97 -4.41
C ASP A 71 17.74 -49.29 -3.96
N VAL A 72 17.19 -49.69 -2.82
CA VAL A 72 16.00 -49.09 -2.21
C VAL A 72 16.25 -47.64 -1.77
N VAL A 73 17.42 -47.37 -1.17
CA VAL A 73 17.81 -46.02 -0.73
C VAL A 73 18.10 -45.14 -1.94
N ARG A 74 18.74 -45.68 -2.97
CA ARG A 74 18.97 -44.95 -4.23
C ARG A 74 17.66 -44.52 -4.87
N GLN A 75 16.70 -45.44 -5.04
CA GLN A 75 15.37 -45.12 -5.58
C GLN A 75 14.60 -44.13 -4.70
N TRP A 76 14.76 -44.20 -3.38
CA TRP A 76 14.16 -43.24 -2.47
C TRP A 76 14.77 -41.84 -2.62
N ARG A 77 16.11 -41.73 -2.71
CA ARG A 77 16.79 -40.46 -2.97
C ARG A 77 16.36 -39.85 -4.31
N GLU A 78 16.31 -40.66 -5.37
CA GLU A 78 15.83 -40.22 -6.69
C GLU A 78 14.40 -39.67 -6.62
N LYS A 79 13.47 -40.37 -5.94
CA LYS A 79 12.09 -39.91 -5.77
C LYS A 79 11.99 -38.65 -4.90
N GLN A 80 12.77 -38.54 -3.83
CA GLN A 80 12.78 -37.34 -2.99
C GLN A 80 13.37 -36.14 -3.73
N ALA A 81 14.45 -36.34 -4.47
CA ALA A 81 15.06 -35.31 -5.29
C ALA A 81 14.07 -34.78 -6.34
N GLU A 82 13.29 -35.64 -6.98
CA GLU A 82 12.24 -35.23 -7.92
C GLU A 82 11.15 -34.41 -7.23
N VAL A 83 10.67 -34.84 -6.05
CA VAL A 83 9.65 -34.11 -5.28
C VAL A 83 10.15 -32.74 -4.82
N ILE A 84 11.41 -32.65 -4.40
CA ILE A 84 12.06 -31.37 -4.03
C ILE A 84 12.18 -30.49 -5.28
N ALA A 85 12.70 -31.01 -6.39
CA ALA A 85 12.83 -30.26 -7.63
C ALA A 85 11.48 -29.73 -8.14
N GLN A 86 10.40 -30.51 -8.01
CA GLN A 86 9.06 -30.07 -8.37
C GLN A 86 8.54 -28.96 -7.46
N ARG A 87 8.80 -29.01 -6.14
CA ARG A 87 8.46 -27.92 -5.22
C ARG A 87 9.27 -26.67 -5.51
N ASP A 88 10.59 -26.80 -5.65
CA ASP A 88 11.49 -25.69 -5.91
C ASP A 88 11.10 -24.97 -7.21
N ARG A 89 10.68 -25.73 -8.22
CA ARG A 89 10.16 -25.17 -9.46
C ARG A 89 8.88 -24.35 -9.24
N GLN A 90 7.91 -24.88 -8.50
CA GLN A 90 6.66 -24.15 -8.19
C GLN A 90 6.94 -22.89 -7.36
N GLU A 91 7.87 -22.96 -6.41
CA GLU A 91 8.27 -21.81 -5.60
C GLU A 91 8.99 -20.76 -6.45
N ALA A 92 9.86 -21.18 -7.37
CA ALA A 92 10.51 -20.28 -8.32
C ALA A 92 9.50 -19.58 -9.24
N GLU A 93 8.51 -20.32 -9.75
CA GLU A 93 7.43 -19.77 -10.58
C GLU A 93 6.59 -18.76 -9.78
N ARG A 94 6.15 -19.09 -8.56
CA ARG A 94 5.41 -18.14 -7.70
C ARG A 94 6.24 -16.91 -7.35
N LYS A 95 7.53 -17.08 -7.05
CA LYS A 95 8.41 -15.94 -6.76
C LYS A 95 8.57 -15.05 -7.99
N ALA A 96 8.68 -15.62 -9.18
CA ALA A 96 8.74 -14.88 -10.43
C ALA A 96 7.43 -14.11 -10.68
N GLU A 97 6.27 -14.73 -10.46
CA GLU A 97 4.96 -14.07 -10.55
C GLU A 97 4.84 -12.89 -9.58
N VAL A 98 5.25 -13.05 -8.33
CA VAL A 98 5.24 -11.95 -7.34
C VAL A 98 6.15 -10.81 -7.78
N ILE A 99 7.34 -11.10 -8.30
CA ILE A 99 8.25 -10.08 -8.81
C ILE A 99 7.67 -9.37 -10.04
N ASN A 100 7.07 -10.12 -10.97
CA ASN A 100 6.45 -9.55 -12.17
C ASN A 100 5.26 -8.67 -11.81
N ARG A 101 4.37 -9.15 -10.94
CA ARG A 101 3.25 -8.37 -10.42
C ARG A 101 3.72 -7.09 -9.73
N ALA A 102 4.76 -7.17 -8.90
CA ALA A 102 5.32 -5.99 -8.24
C ALA A 102 5.88 -4.98 -9.25
N ARG A 103 6.47 -5.43 -10.36
CA ARG A 103 6.92 -4.55 -11.45
C ARG A 103 5.75 -3.89 -12.17
N GLU A 104 4.74 -4.67 -12.53
CA GLU A 104 3.52 -4.17 -13.17
C GLU A 104 2.79 -3.14 -12.28
N ASP A 105 2.71 -3.39 -10.98
CA ASP A 105 2.11 -2.46 -10.01
C ASP A 105 2.90 -1.14 -9.92
N ILE A 106 4.23 -1.19 -10.05
CA ILE A 106 5.09 0.00 -10.11
C ILE A 106 4.81 0.80 -11.40
N ASP A 107 4.80 0.13 -12.55
CA ASP A 107 4.54 0.79 -13.84
C ASP A 107 3.16 1.44 -13.85
N LYS A 108 2.13 0.71 -13.41
CA LYS A 108 0.75 1.20 -13.26
C LYS A 108 0.66 2.39 -12.32
N PHE A 109 1.40 2.38 -11.21
CA PHE A 109 1.42 3.53 -10.28
C PHE A 109 1.95 4.80 -10.96
N TYR A 110 3.02 4.69 -11.76
CA TYR A 110 3.59 5.85 -12.44
C TYR A 110 2.71 6.34 -13.59
N GLU A 111 2.07 5.44 -14.33
CA GLU A 111 1.05 5.79 -15.33
C GLU A 111 -0.11 6.55 -14.66
N GLU A 112 -0.71 5.99 -13.61
CA GLU A 112 -1.83 6.62 -12.90
C GLU A 112 -1.44 7.95 -12.23
N TYR A 113 -0.21 8.05 -11.71
CA TYR A 113 0.31 9.28 -11.12
C TYR A 113 0.47 10.38 -12.18
N ASN A 114 1.08 10.03 -13.31
CA ASN A 114 1.26 10.96 -14.42
C ASN A 114 -0.10 11.40 -14.98
N ASP A 115 -1.02 10.47 -15.18
CA ASP A 115 -2.39 10.77 -15.62
C ASP A 115 -3.13 11.68 -14.65
N ARG A 116 -3.01 11.44 -13.34
CA ARG A 116 -3.62 12.29 -12.32
C ARG A 116 -3.03 13.69 -12.33
N LYS A 117 -1.70 13.78 -12.47
CA LYS A 117 -1.00 15.07 -12.59
C LYS A 117 -1.44 15.82 -13.84
N GLN A 118 -1.49 15.15 -14.99
CA GLN A 118 -1.93 15.76 -16.25
C GLN A 118 -3.38 16.19 -16.19
N ARG A 119 -4.27 15.34 -15.65
CA ARG A 119 -5.68 15.68 -15.45
C ARG A 119 -5.85 16.90 -14.54
N ALA A 120 -5.09 17.00 -13.46
CA ALA A 120 -5.14 18.16 -12.57
C ALA A 120 -4.62 19.44 -13.25
N ILE A 121 -3.57 19.34 -14.08
CA ILE A 121 -3.07 20.47 -14.87
C ILE A 121 -4.12 20.90 -15.90
N GLU A 122 -4.70 19.95 -16.63
CA GLU A 122 -5.73 20.21 -17.63
C GLU A 122 -6.98 20.81 -17.00
N GLU A 123 -7.45 20.27 -15.87
CA GLU A 123 -8.59 20.82 -15.14
C GLU A 123 -8.31 22.26 -14.66
N ASN A 124 -7.10 22.54 -14.19
CA ASN A 124 -6.71 23.90 -13.82
C ASN A 124 -6.70 24.83 -15.04
N ARG A 125 -6.16 24.37 -16.17
CA ARG A 125 -6.14 25.13 -17.42
C ARG A 125 -7.55 25.39 -17.94
N ASP A 126 -8.40 24.38 -18.01
CA ASP A 126 -9.81 24.50 -18.39
C ASP A 126 -10.57 25.46 -17.47
N ARG A 127 -10.29 25.40 -16.15
CA ARG A 127 -10.89 26.30 -15.17
C ARG A 127 -10.43 27.74 -15.38
N GLU A 128 -9.15 27.96 -15.70
CA GLU A 128 -8.62 29.27 -16.05
C GLU A 128 -9.22 29.79 -17.36
N ASP A 129 -9.31 28.96 -18.40
CA ASP A 129 -9.89 29.32 -19.69
C ASP A 129 -11.37 29.68 -19.53
N LYS A 130 -12.14 28.89 -18.77
CA LYS A 130 -13.53 29.22 -18.40
C LYS A 130 -13.61 30.52 -17.60
N HIS A 131 -12.67 30.77 -16.70
CA HIS A 131 -12.64 32.00 -15.90
C HIS A 131 -12.26 33.23 -16.74
N VAL A 132 -11.38 33.08 -17.74
CA VAL A 132 -11.04 34.12 -18.72
C VAL A 132 -12.22 34.37 -19.65
N LEU A 133 -12.85 33.34 -20.18
CA LEU A 133 -14.03 33.45 -21.04
C LEU A 133 -15.18 34.18 -20.32
N LYS A 134 -15.45 33.80 -19.07
CA LYS A 134 -16.45 34.48 -18.23
C LYS A 134 -16.13 35.96 -17.99
N ARG A 135 -14.85 36.36 -17.99
CA ARG A 135 -14.44 37.77 -17.93
C ARG A 135 -14.56 38.49 -19.26
N GLN A 136 -14.34 37.79 -20.38
CA GLN A 136 -14.50 38.34 -21.73
C GLN A 136 -15.97 38.48 -22.13
N GLU A 137 -16.85 37.67 -21.57
CA GLU A 137 -18.29 37.82 -21.70
C GLU A 137 -18.73 39.10 -20.95
N THR A 138 -18.70 40.23 -21.64
CA THR A 138 -19.18 41.51 -21.11
C THR A 138 -20.71 41.47 -21.01
N PRO A 139 -21.31 41.49 -19.80
CA PRO A 139 -22.75 41.52 -19.71
C PRO A 139 -23.27 42.89 -20.17
N SER A 140 -24.44 42.89 -20.82
CA SER A 140 -25.13 44.11 -21.27
C SER A 140 -25.34 45.14 -20.14
N ASN A 141 -25.53 44.67 -18.90
CA ASN A 141 -25.66 45.48 -17.70
C ASN A 141 -24.51 45.16 -16.72
N ILE A 142 -23.69 46.17 -16.41
CA ILE A 142 -22.54 46.10 -15.49
C ILE A 142 -22.95 45.62 -14.08
N TRP A 143 -24.17 45.94 -13.64
CA TRP A 143 -24.71 45.48 -12.35
C TRP A 143 -24.89 43.95 -12.30
N SER A 144 -25.04 43.27 -13.43
CA SER A 144 -25.07 41.79 -13.46
C SER A 144 -23.72 41.18 -13.06
N SER A 145 -22.60 41.78 -13.50
CA SER A 145 -21.25 41.37 -13.04
C SER A 145 -21.08 41.62 -11.55
N VAL A 146 -21.43 42.83 -11.09
CA VAL A 146 -21.30 43.24 -9.68
C VAL A 146 -22.09 42.32 -8.75
N VAL A 147 -23.33 41.96 -9.12
CA VAL A 147 -24.13 41.00 -8.34
C VAL A 147 -23.57 39.58 -8.37
N SER A 148 -22.88 39.16 -9.43
CA SER A 148 -22.27 37.84 -9.52
C SER A 148 -20.99 37.70 -8.68
N GLU A 149 -20.27 38.81 -8.47
CA GLU A 149 -19.01 38.86 -7.74
C GLU A 149 -19.23 39.09 -6.23
N ILE A 150 -20.29 39.82 -5.88
CA ILE A 150 -20.71 39.99 -4.49
C ILE A 150 -21.45 38.73 -4.04
N ASN A 151 -21.00 38.12 -2.93
CA ASN A 151 -21.62 36.92 -2.38
C ASN A 151 -22.97 37.23 -1.69
N ILE A 152 -24.01 37.41 -2.50
CA ILE A 152 -25.36 37.79 -2.04
C ILE A 152 -26.15 36.57 -1.52
N THR A 153 -25.68 35.37 -1.86
CA THR A 153 -26.28 34.07 -1.47
C THR A 153 -25.79 33.58 -0.11
N ASN A 154 -24.56 33.92 0.29
CA ASN A 154 -24.05 33.52 1.60
C ASN A 154 -24.53 34.51 2.67
N SER A 155 -25.65 34.16 3.32
CA SER A 155 -26.17 34.88 4.49
C SER A 155 -25.28 34.76 5.73
N LYS A 156 -24.23 33.93 5.70
CA LYS A 156 -23.27 33.77 6.78
C LYS A 156 -21.97 34.51 6.44
N ALA A 157 -22.01 35.83 6.60
CA ALA A 157 -20.77 36.57 6.77
C ALA A 157 -20.07 36.06 8.05
N ALA A 158 -18.76 35.82 7.99
CA ALA A 158 -17.98 35.37 9.16
C ALA A 158 -18.10 36.33 10.35
N PHE A 159 -18.44 37.60 10.09
CA PHE A 159 -18.72 38.62 11.11
C PHE A 159 -19.96 39.44 10.69
N PRO A 160 -21.16 39.13 11.22
CA PRO A 160 -22.37 39.90 10.93
C PRO A 160 -22.34 41.22 11.72
N THR A 161 -21.76 42.26 11.11
CA THR A 161 -21.60 43.58 11.76
C THR A 161 -22.62 44.63 11.30
N ARG A 162 -23.29 44.42 10.16
CA ARG A 162 -24.29 45.37 9.61
C ARG A 162 -25.39 44.65 8.83
N ASP A 163 -26.60 45.23 8.84
CA ASP A 163 -27.71 44.77 7.99
C ASP A 163 -27.46 45.17 6.53
N VAL A 164 -27.40 44.17 5.65
CA VAL A 164 -27.16 44.32 4.20
C VAL A 164 -28.42 44.07 3.37
N SER A 165 -29.58 43.91 4.02
CA SER A 165 -30.84 43.55 3.35
C SER A 165 -31.27 44.59 2.31
N ARG A 166 -31.15 45.89 2.64
CA ARG A 166 -31.45 46.98 1.69
C ARG A 166 -30.48 47.02 0.51
N MET A 167 -29.19 46.81 0.76
CA MET A 167 -28.16 46.75 -0.28
C MET A 167 -28.40 45.57 -1.22
N LYS A 168 -28.75 44.40 -0.67
CA LYS A 168 -29.10 43.19 -1.44
C LYS A 168 -30.32 43.42 -2.33
N SER A 169 -31.37 44.06 -1.83
CA SER A 169 -32.55 44.41 -2.62
C SER A 169 -32.20 45.33 -3.78
N LEU A 170 -31.48 46.42 -3.49
CA LEU A 170 -31.12 47.44 -4.47
C LEU A 170 -30.21 46.89 -5.58
N LEU A 171 -29.25 46.03 -5.23
CA LEU A 171 -28.40 45.33 -6.20
C LEU A 171 -29.19 44.37 -7.11
N MET A 172 -30.20 43.68 -6.56
CA MET A 172 -31.05 42.78 -7.34
C MET A 172 -31.98 43.53 -8.29
N ASP A 173 -32.46 44.70 -7.91
CA ASP A 173 -33.28 45.57 -8.76
C ASP A 173 -32.43 46.17 -9.90
N LEU A 174 -31.24 46.69 -9.58
CA LEU A 174 -30.29 47.21 -10.57
C LEU A 174 -29.83 46.16 -11.57
N ARG A 175 -29.75 44.88 -11.18
CA ARG A 175 -29.44 43.77 -12.08
C ARG A 175 -30.53 43.51 -13.11
N LYS A 176 -31.80 43.71 -12.76
CA LYS A 176 -32.96 43.44 -13.63
C LYS A 176 -33.33 44.63 -14.51
N ASP A 177 -32.98 45.84 -14.08
CA ASP A 177 -33.27 47.07 -14.79
C ASP A 177 -32.40 47.19 -16.06
N LYS A 178 -33.06 47.53 -17.18
CA LYS A 178 -32.44 47.73 -18.50
C LYS A 178 -31.95 49.17 -18.71
N ASN A 179 -32.39 50.10 -17.86
CA ASN A 179 -32.00 51.51 -17.89
C ASN A 179 -31.06 51.86 -16.73
N ALA A 180 -30.54 50.84 -16.05
CA ALA A 180 -29.60 51.02 -14.93
C ALA A 180 -28.37 51.81 -15.39
N PRO A 181 -27.82 52.69 -14.54
CA PRO A 181 -26.65 53.49 -14.87
C PRO A 181 -25.47 52.58 -15.20
N GLY A 182 -24.78 52.86 -16.31
CA GLY A 182 -23.69 52.03 -16.83
C GLY A 182 -24.12 50.88 -17.76
N THR A 183 -25.42 50.72 -18.04
CA THR A 183 -25.86 49.83 -19.13
C THR A 183 -25.30 50.34 -20.45
N ILE A 184 -24.58 49.49 -21.20
CA ILE A 184 -24.14 49.83 -22.56
C ILE A 184 -25.39 49.79 -23.44
N ILE A 185 -26.05 50.93 -23.57
CA ILE A 185 -27.10 51.10 -24.57
C ILE A 185 -26.36 51.08 -25.91
N ILE A 186 -26.39 49.96 -26.61
CA ILE A 186 -26.00 49.91 -28.02
C ILE A 186 -27.09 50.70 -28.75
N SER A 187 -26.95 52.03 -28.77
CA SER A 187 -27.77 52.94 -29.55
C SER A 187 -27.46 52.67 -31.02
N GLY A 188 -28.20 51.74 -31.62
CA GLY A 188 -28.30 51.63 -33.06
C GLY A 188 -28.84 52.95 -33.63
N GLN A 189 -28.23 53.36 -34.75
CA GLN A 189 -28.83 54.30 -35.71
C GLN A 189 -30.28 53.92 -36.04
#